data_AF-I4YBB0-F1
#
_entry.id   AF-I4YBB0-F1
#
_cell.length_a   1.000
_cell.length_b   1.000
_cell.length_c   1.000
_cell.angle_alpha   90.00
_cell.angle_beta   90.00
_cell.angle_gamma   90.00
#
_symmetry.space_group_name_H-M   'P 1'
#
loop_
_entity.id
_entity.type
_entity.pdbx_description
1 polymer ?
#
loop_
_entity_poly.entity_id
_entity_poly.type
_entity_poly.pdbx_seq_one_letter_code
_entity_poly.pdbx_strand_id
1 'polypeptide(L)'
;MHSKLLLTALALFSTAYAGDFSARRRHHVANRDGHDHHGHHDQWNGNNSGSSSSSSQATSQTASATSTTSATATSSSTASPTTTSTGEKGGLAWPNGDANDINAWVNGKLGWYYTWSPSPVSSVNGLEFYPQLWGQKQVSDWQQEKSKFSQYNVSHILGFNEPNESGQANLSPSDGASLWNQEIAEFKGQYTLISPACTSRTGDSGSGTDGIKWLQEFQSNGASFDAVAVHIYESDYNKVIEYLQKVYDTFQLPVYLTEYACQDYSGGSQCSESQVWEMMQQTTSWMDQQDWMHGYAWFGAMTEMQGVNQLNQLLSSDGTSPTSLGSYYLQSA
;
A
#
# COMPACT_ATOMS: atom_id res chain seq x y z
N MET A 1 -38.22 -39.72 33.94
CA MET A 1 -37.01 -40.44 34.40
C MET A 1 -36.00 -40.37 33.25
N HIS A 2 -34.84 -39.72 33.26
CA HIS A 2 -34.11 -38.85 34.18
C HIS A 2 -33.15 -37.98 33.33
N SER A 3 -33.17 -36.67 33.60
CA SER A 3 -32.05 -35.69 33.71
C SER A 3 -30.80 -35.74 32.80
N LYS A 4 -30.39 -34.65 32.10
CA LYS A 4 -29.81 -33.33 32.51
C LYS A 4 -28.30 -33.37 32.92
N LEU A 5 -27.55 -32.32 32.46
CA LEU A 5 -26.17 -31.84 32.81
C LEU A 5 -24.99 -32.53 32.07
N LEU A 6 -23.85 -31.93 31.68
CA LEU A 6 -23.13 -30.63 31.82
C LEU A 6 -22.05 -30.62 30.68
N LEU A 7 -21.86 -29.58 29.84
CA LEU A 7 -20.97 -28.40 29.98
C LEU A 7 -19.46 -28.63 29.67
N THR A 8 -18.94 -27.75 28.79
CA THR A 8 -17.55 -27.23 28.67
C THR A 8 -16.38 -28.16 28.35
N ALA A 9 -15.78 -27.94 27.17
CA ALA A 9 -14.33 -27.92 26.99
C ALA A 9 -13.96 -26.88 25.93
N LEU A 10 -13.51 -25.71 26.40
CA LEU A 10 -12.86 -24.66 25.63
C LEU A 10 -11.34 -24.85 25.70
N ALA A 11 -10.66 -24.41 24.65
CA ALA A 11 -9.23 -24.10 24.58
C ALA A 11 -8.23 -25.27 24.58
N LEU A 12 -7.54 -25.43 23.44
CA LEU A 12 -6.09 -25.18 23.30
C LEU A 12 -5.62 -25.82 21.99
N PHE A 13 -5.41 -25.01 20.95
CA PHE A 13 -4.32 -25.14 19.98
C PHE A 13 -4.29 -23.85 19.15
N SER A 14 -3.76 -22.79 19.76
CA SER A 14 -3.18 -21.67 19.03
C SER A 14 -1.69 -21.76 19.26
N THR A 15 -0.91 -21.98 18.19
CA THR A 15 0.45 -21.48 17.99
C THR A 15 1.05 -22.08 16.72
N ALA A 16 1.82 -21.23 16.03
CA ALA A 16 2.72 -21.50 14.91
C ALA A 16 2.10 -21.61 13.51
N TYR A 17 1.93 -20.45 12.85
CA TYR A 17 2.49 -20.25 11.50
C TYR A 17 2.62 -18.73 11.22
N ALA A 18 3.55 -18.09 11.93
CA ALA A 18 4.13 -16.84 11.45
C ALA A 18 5.42 -17.25 10.72
N GLY A 19 5.33 -17.36 9.40
CA GLY A 19 6.48 -17.65 8.54
C GLY A 19 7.43 -16.45 8.55
N ASP A 20 8.64 -16.68 9.04
CA ASP A 20 9.76 -15.75 9.07
C ASP A 20 10.18 -15.35 7.63
N PHE A 21 9.74 -14.17 7.21
CA PHE A 21 10.07 -13.55 5.93
C PHE A 21 11.44 -12.88 6.01
N SER A 22 12.52 -13.67 5.97
CA SER A 22 13.88 -13.23 5.60
C SER A 22 14.90 -14.39 5.59
N ALA A 23 14.64 -15.52 4.92
CA ALA A 23 15.73 -16.46 4.62
C ALA A 23 15.36 -17.47 3.54
N ARG A 24 15.76 -17.20 2.30
CA ARG A 24 16.31 -18.21 1.37
C ARG A 24 16.90 -17.56 0.13
N ARG A 25 18.06 -16.92 0.29
CA ARG A 25 19.05 -16.85 -0.79
C ARG A 25 20.41 -17.30 -0.25
N ARG A 26 20.79 -18.50 -0.67
CA ARG A 26 22.12 -19.09 -0.43
C ARG A 26 23.14 -18.32 -1.26
N HIS A 27 24.09 -17.66 -0.62
CA HIS A 27 25.39 -17.37 -1.23
C HIS A 27 26.52 -17.75 -0.26
N HIS A 28 27.39 -18.62 -0.75
CA HIS A 28 28.71 -18.91 -0.17
C HIS A 28 29.51 -17.61 -0.02
N VAL A 29 29.94 -17.29 1.20
CA VAL A 29 31.09 -16.40 1.45
C VAL A 29 32.01 -17.10 2.44
N ALA A 30 33.25 -17.32 2.00
CA ALA A 30 34.33 -17.78 2.84
C ALA A 30 34.94 -16.57 3.59
N ASN A 31 34.73 -16.60 4.90
CA ASN A 31 35.57 -16.14 6.03
C ASN A 31 36.69 -15.11 5.80
N ARG A 32 36.67 -14.06 6.63
CA ARG A 32 37.85 -13.51 7.36
C ARG A 32 37.40 -12.63 8.53
N ASP A 33 37.88 -13.00 9.72
CA ASP A 33 38.38 -12.22 10.88
C ASP A 33 37.79 -10.81 11.15
N GLY A 34 37.40 -10.36 12.33
CA GLY A 34 37.66 -10.73 13.73
C GLY A 34 37.46 -9.47 14.60
N HIS A 35 37.34 -9.67 15.92
CA HIS A 35 37.50 -8.70 17.04
C HIS A 35 36.33 -7.80 17.53
N ASP A 36 35.80 -8.23 18.68
CA ASP A 36 35.55 -7.55 19.98
C ASP A 36 35.88 -6.05 20.15
N HIS A 37 34.97 -5.26 20.75
CA HIS A 37 34.95 -4.92 22.19
C HIS A 37 34.01 -3.74 22.56
N HIS A 38 33.51 -3.81 23.81
CA HIS A 38 32.89 -2.83 24.73
C HIS A 38 33.03 -1.33 24.39
N GLY A 39 32.03 -0.46 24.54
CA GLY A 39 31.20 -0.19 25.72
C GLY A 39 31.78 0.99 26.51
N HIS A 40 31.05 2.10 26.71
CA HIS A 40 31.09 2.92 27.93
C HIS A 40 30.07 4.09 27.90
N HIS A 41 29.41 4.24 29.05
CA HIS A 41 28.65 5.40 29.53
C HIS A 41 29.50 6.67 29.61
N ASP A 42 28.86 7.85 29.52
CA ASP A 42 28.95 8.88 30.58
C ASP A 42 27.85 9.94 30.48
N GLN A 43 27.26 10.24 31.64
CA GLN A 43 26.38 11.38 31.92
C GLN A 43 27.23 12.53 32.50
N TRP A 44 26.94 13.79 32.14
CA TRP A 44 27.15 14.91 33.07
C TRP A 44 26.10 16.01 32.87
N ASN A 45 25.51 16.38 34.01
CA ASN A 45 24.50 17.36 34.41
C ASN A 45 24.88 18.87 34.30
N GLY A 46 23.89 19.78 34.27
CA GLY A 46 24.12 21.17 34.70
C GLY A 46 23.25 22.28 34.09
N ASN A 47 22.06 22.51 34.67
CA ASN A 47 21.52 23.79 35.25
C ASN A 47 21.93 25.14 34.63
N ASN A 48 21.11 26.22 34.52
CA ASN A 48 19.86 26.64 35.15
C ASN A 48 19.39 28.00 34.53
N SER A 49 18.10 28.34 34.71
CA SER A 49 17.48 29.70 34.72
C SER A 49 17.34 30.45 33.37
N GLY A 50 16.22 31.08 32.98
CA GLY A 50 14.92 31.33 33.60
C GLY A 50 14.21 32.48 32.86
N SER A 51 12.89 32.32 32.58
CA SER A 51 11.78 33.31 32.54
C SER A 51 11.90 34.60 31.67
N SER A 52 10.87 35.24 31.12
CA SER A 52 9.49 34.95 30.68
C SER A 52 8.90 36.28 30.12
N SER A 53 8.33 36.23 28.92
CA SER A 53 7.13 36.92 28.37
C SER A 53 6.75 38.42 28.59
N SER A 54 6.08 38.93 27.54
CA SER A 54 5.04 39.99 27.42
C SER A 54 5.55 41.43 27.17
N SER A 55 5.34 42.08 26.00
CA SER A 55 4.17 42.49 25.20
C SER A 55 3.52 43.81 25.63
N SER A 56 3.46 44.79 24.72
CA SER A 56 2.52 45.92 24.76
C SER A 56 2.22 46.45 23.34
N GLN A 57 0.93 46.39 22.98
CA GLN A 57 0.18 47.18 21.97
C GLN A 57 0.09 48.66 22.40
N ALA A 58 -0.35 49.67 21.64
CA ALA A 58 -0.79 49.94 20.27
C ALA A 58 -0.96 51.47 20.15
N THR A 59 -1.10 52.03 18.93
CA THR A 59 -2.05 53.15 18.69
C THR A 59 -2.33 53.33 17.19
N SER A 60 -3.61 53.55 16.90
CA SER A 60 -4.26 53.63 15.58
C SER A 60 -4.17 55.02 14.94
N GLN A 61 -4.22 55.09 13.60
CA GLN A 61 -4.87 56.19 12.86
C GLN A 61 -5.55 55.69 11.57
N THR A 62 -6.82 56.10 11.45
CA THR A 62 -7.77 56.12 10.31
C THR A 62 -7.23 57.04 9.19
N ALA A 63 -7.63 57.07 7.90
CA ALA A 63 -8.83 56.66 7.17
C ALA A 63 -8.61 56.71 5.63
N SER A 64 -9.58 56.13 4.92
CA SER A 64 -10.17 56.56 3.62
C SER A 64 -9.66 56.00 2.28
N ALA A 65 -10.68 55.51 1.55
CA ALA A 65 -10.72 54.83 0.27
C ALA A 65 -10.51 55.74 -0.95
N THR A 66 -10.13 55.17 -2.11
CA THR A 66 -10.83 55.35 -3.41
C THR A 66 -10.40 54.30 -4.47
N SER A 67 -11.40 53.78 -5.19
CA SER A 67 -11.46 53.37 -6.62
C SER A 67 -10.49 52.33 -7.23
N THR A 68 -11.07 51.14 -7.45
CA THR A 68 -11.20 50.38 -8.71
C THR A 68 -10.39 50.79 -9.95
N THR A 69 -9.55 49.86 -10.42
CA THR A 69 -9.28 49.61 -11.85
C THR A 69 -9.13 48.12 -12.10
N SER A 70 -10.02 47.56 -12.92
CA SER A 70 -10.00 46.19 -13.42
C SER A 70 -8.76 45.94 -14.28
N ALA A 71 -7.97 44.94 -13.90
CA ALA A 71 -6.97 44.33 -14.77
C ALA A 71 -7.42 42.90 -15.10
N THR A 72 -7.77 42.68 -16.35
CA THR A 72 -8.16 41.39 -16.91
C THR A 72 -6.94 40.48 -16.89
N ALA A 73 -6.92 39.51 -15.96
CA ALA A 73 -5.91 38.47 -15.93
C ALA A 73 -6.23 37.45 -17.03
N THR A 74 -5.48 37.50 -18.12
CA THR A 74 -5.48 36.45 -19.15
C THR A 74 -4.81 35.22 -18.56
N SER A 75 -5.62 34.26 -18.13
CA SER A 75 -5.17 32.93 -17.72
C SER A 75 -4.65 32.18 -18.95
N SER A 76 -3.33 32.23 -19.16
CA SER A 76 -2.62 31.33 -20.07
C SER A 76 -2.60 29.93 -19.43
N SER A 77 -3.59 29.11 -19.76
CA SER A 77 -3.56 27.67 -19.48
C SER A 77 -2.49 27.04 -20.37
N THR A 78 -1.29 26.87 -19.82
CA THR A 78 -0.28 25.99 -20.41
C THR A 78 -0.83 24.57 -20.32
N ALA A 79 -1.36 24.06 -21.43
CA ALA A 79 -1.72 22.66 -21.54
C ALA A 79 -0.44 21.84 -21.38
N SER A 80 -0.34 21.09 -20.28
CA SER A 80 0.65 20.03 -20.15
C SER A 80 0.47 19.03 -21.28
N PRO A 81 1.57 18.47 -21.84
CA PRO A 81 1.46 17.46 -22.87
C PRO A 81 0.69 16.28 -22.29
N THR A 82 -0.47 16.01 -22.90
CA THR A 82 -1.26 14.81 -22.64
C THR A 82 -0.46 13.63 -23.17
N THR A 83 0.37 13.00 -22.34
CA THR A 83 0.79 11.63 -22.59
C THR A 83 -0.46 10.78 -22.47
N THR A 84 -0.89 10.23 -23.61
CA THR A 84 -1.89 9.19 -23.72
C THR A 84 -1.52 8.00 -22.83
N SER A 85 -2.03 7.96 -21.60
CA SER A 85 -2.32 6.72 -20.87
C SER A 85 -3.83 6.53 -20.82
N THR A 86 -4.47 6.44 -21.99
CA THR A 86 -5.76 5.73 -22.00
C THR A 86 -5.45 4.26 -21.74
N GLY A 87 -5.66 3.80 -20.51
CA GLY A 87 -6.62 2.70 -20.40
C GLY A 87 -6.26 1.40 -19.71
N GLU A 88 -5.27 1.34 -18.80
CA GLU A 88 -4.99 0.08 -18.09
C GLU A 88 -4.81 0.33 -16.59
N LYS A 89 -5.94 0.34 -15.87
CA LYS A 89 -5.99 0.45 -14.40
C LYS A 89 -5.54 -0.85 -13.74
N GLY A 90 -5.69 -1.98 -14.43
CA GLY A 90 -5.18 -3.28 -13.99
C GLY A 90 -3.67 -3.28 -13.73
N GLY A 91 -3.28 -3.88 -12.61
CA GLY A 91 -1.88 -4.10 -12.26
C GLY A 91 -1.63 -5.47 -11.63
N LEU A 92 -0.36 -5.77 -11.37
CA LEU A 92 0.06 -7.05 -10.80
C LEU A 92 0.79 -6.88 -9.46
N ALA A 93 0.25 -7.56 -8.45
CA ALA A 93 0.94 -7.85 -7.21
C ALA A 93 1.82 -9.10 -7.41
N TRP A 94 3.11 -8.91 -7.73
CA TRP A 94 3.99 -9.96 -8.25
C TRP A 94 5.10 -10.37 -7.26
N PRO A 95 5.12 -11.60 -6.73
CA PRO A 95 5.93 -11.95 -5.55
C PRO A 95 7.44 -12.09 -5.78
N ASN A 96 7.90 -11.89 -7.03
CA ASN A 96 9.31 -11.95 -7.44
C ASN A 96 10.01 -13.27 -7.03
N GLY A 97 9.99 -14.27 -7.92
CA GLY A 97 10.68 -15.55 -7.71
C GLY A 97 9.77 -16.78 -7.73
N ASP A 98 8.45 -16.59 -7.64
CA ASP A 98 7.47 -17.70 -7.68
C ASP A 98 7.00 -18.07 -9.10
N ALA A 99 7.39 -17.28 -10.10
CA ALA A 99 6.83 -17.33 -11.44
C ALA A 99 7.92 -17.20 -12.51
N ASN A 100 7.82 -18.04 -13.55
CA ASN A 100 8.90 -18.23 -14.52
C ASN A 100 9.02 -17.07 -15.53
N ASP A 101 7.94 -16.34 -15.81
CA ASP A 101 7.97 -15.24 -16.77
C ASP A 101 6.81 -14.25 -16.59
N ILE A 102 7.09 -13.05 -16.07
CA ILE A 102 6.11 -11.96 -16.01
C ILE A 102 5.69 -11.49 -17.42
N ASN A 103 6.49 -11.76 -18.46
CA ASN A 103 6.15 -11.37 -19.83
C ASN A 103 4.94 -12.13 -20.38
N ALA A 104 4.47 -13.20 -19.72
CA ALA A 104 3.18 -13.80 -20.03
C ALA A 104 1.99 -12.85 -19.78
N TRP A 105 2.20 -11.76 -19.04
CA TRP A 105 1.16 -10.84 -18.57
C TRP A 105 1.20 -9.46 -19.25
N VAL A 106 2.11 -9.23 -20.21
CA VAL A 106 2.32 -7.90 -20.83
C VAL A 106 1.48 -7.66 -22.08
N ASN A 107 0.80 -8.69 -22.60
CA ASN A 107 -0.01 -8.61 -23.82
C ASN A 107 -1.51 -8.38 -23.54
N GLY A 108 -1.86 -7.96 -22.32
CA GLY A 108 -3.23 -7.72 -21.89
C GLY A 108 -3.48 -6.25 -21.60
N LYS A 109 -4.42 -6.02 -20.69
CA LYS A 109 -4.83 -4.69 -20.23
C LYS A 109 -4.18 -4.28 -18.90
N LEU A 110 -2.97 -4.74 -18.65
CA LEU A 110 -2.26 -4.48 -17.41
C LEU A 110 -1.18 -3.43 -17.67
N GLY A 111 -1.18 -2.36 -16.88
CA GLY A 111 -0.29 -1.21 -17.09
C GLY A 111 0.88 -1.15 -16.11
N TRP A 112 0.77 -1.79 -14.94
CA TRP A 112 1.74 -1.63 -13.87
C TRP A 112 1.87 -2.88 -13.00
N TYR A 113 2.95 -2.96 -12.23
CA TYR A 113 3.17 -4.02 -11.26
C TYR A 113 4.03 -3.53 -10.09
N TYR A 114 3.97 -4.27 -8.98
CA TYR A 114 4.87 -4.09 -7.85
C TYR A 114 5.24 -5.45 -7.25
N THR A 115 6.24 -5.46 -6.37
CA THR A 115 6.88 -6.70 -5.90
C THR A 115 7.02 -6.78 -4.38
N TRP A 116 6.27 -5.97 -3.63
CA TRP A 116 6.48 -5.77 -2.19
C TRP A 116 7.92 -5.34 -1.84
N SER A 117 8.60 -4.72 -2.78
CA SER A 117 10.04 -4.45 -2.72
C SER A 117 10.43 -3.21 -3.53
N PRO A 118 11.57 -2.57 -3.21
CA PRO A 118 12.11 -1.51 -4.04
C PRO A 118 12.69 -2.02 -5.38
N SER A 119 12.85 -3.34 -5.54
CA SER A 119 13.49 -3.91 -6.73
C SER A 119 12.49 -4.44 -7.75
N PRO A 120 12.64 -4.09 -9.03
CA PRO A 120 11.85 -4.68 -10.10
C PRO A 120 12.23 -6.15 -10.33
N VAL A 121 11.39 -6.87 -11.07
CA VAL A 121 11.80 -8.11 -11.73
C VAL A 121 12.78 -7.81 -12.88
N SER A 122 13.67 -8.75 -13.17
CA SER A 122 14.59 -8.61 -14.30
C SER A 122 13.82 -8.72 -15.62
N SER A 123 13.90 -7.69 -16.47
CA SER A 123 13.44 -7.72 -17.87
C SER A 123 11.94 -7.92 -18.04
N VAL A 124 11.15 -6.90 -17.68
CA VAL A 124 9.76 -6.76 -18.09
C VAL A 124 9.61 -5.53 -18.99
N ASN A 125 8.96 -5.71 -20.14
CA ASN A 125 8.62 -4.62 -21.04
C ASN A 125 7.09 -4.51 -21.11
N GLY A 126 6.57 -3.29 -21.11
CA GLY A 126 5.12 -3.04 -21.22
C GLY A 126 4.40 -2.83 -19.89
N LEU A 127 5.05 -3.10 -18.75
CA LEU A 127 4.53 -2.73 -17.43
C LEU A 127 5.42 -1.69 -16.76
N GLU A 128 4.80 -0.71 -16.12
CA GLU A 128 5.48 0.21 -15.22
C GLU A 128 5.74 -0.44 -13.86
N PHE A 129 6.93 -0.23 -13.30
CA PHE A 129 7.27 -0.76 -11.99
C PHE A 129 6.99 0.27 -10.90
N TYR A 130 6.26 -0.11 -9.86
CA TYR A 130 6.01 0.72 -8.69
C TYR A 130 6.85 0.19 -7.52
N PRO A 131 8.04 0.77 -7.22
CA PRO A 131 8.83 0.38 -6.07
C PRO A 131 8.06 0.64 -4.77
N GLN A 132 8.22 -0.28 -3.81
CA GLN A 132 7.58 -0.19 -2.51
C GLN A 132 8.63 -0.24 -1.39
N LEU A 133 8.51 0.66 -0.41
CA LEU A 133 9.12 0.47 0.90
C LEU A 133 8.11 -0.27 1.77
N TRP A 134 8.22 -1.59 1.91
CA TRP A 134 7.24 -2.39 2.63
C TRP A 134 7.09 -1.96 4.09
N GLY A 135 8.19 -1.61 4.75
CA GLY A 135 8.21 -1.13 6.13
C GLY A 135 9.63 -1.06 6.70
N GLN A 136 9.75 -0.85 8.02
CA GLN A 136 11.04 -0.62 8.70
C GLN A 136 12.11 -1.69 8.39
N LYS A 137 11.69 -2.96 8.23
CA LYS A 137 12.58 -4.09 7.95
C LYS A 137 13.30 -4.01 6.60
N GLN A 138 12.77 -3.21 5.66
CA GLN A 138 13.29 -3.10 4.30
C GLN A 138 14.04 -1.79 4.05
N VAL A 139 14.27 -0.95 5.07
CA VAL A 139 14.96 0.34 4.88
C VAL A 139 16.36 0.16 4.28
N SER A 140 17.09 -0.90 4.65
CA SER A 140 18.42 -1.14 4.08
C SER A 140 18.36 -1.46 2.59
N ASP A 141 17.43 -2.30 2.15
CA ASP A 141 17.24 -2.62 0.73
C ASP A 141 16.73 -1.39 -0.03
N TRP A 142 15.82 -0.63 0.56
CA TRP A 142 15.31 0.63 0.00
C TRP A 142 16.43 1.63 -0.26
N GLN A 143 17.31 1.86 0.72
CA GLN A 143 18.44 2.78 0.57
C GLN A 143 19.44 2.34 -0.51
N GLN A 144 19.61 1.02 -0.70
CA GLN A 144 20.47 0.48 -1.76
C GLN A 144 19.88 0.67 -3.16
N GLU A 145 18.55 0.65 -3.28
CA GLU A 145 17.87 0.66 -4.58
C GLU A 145 17.31 2.03 -4.98
N LYS A 146 16.93 2.90 -4.05
CA LYS A 146 16.24 4.17 -4.35
C LYS A 146 17.01 5.11 -5.27
N SER A 147 18.34 5.07 -5.25
CA SER A 147 19.21 5.83 -6.16
C SER A 147 19.15 5.37 -7.62
N LYS A 148 18.60 4.18 -7.88
CA LYS A 148 18.49 3.56 -9.21
C LYS A 148 17.10 3.74 -9.83
N PHE A 149 16.14 4.36 -9.16
CA PHE A 149 14.77 4.51 -9.70
C PHE A 149 14.73 5.24 -11.04
N SER A 150 15.64 6.18 -11.30
CA SER A 150 15.77 6.85 -12.60
C SER A 150 16.26 5.94 -13.74
N GLN A 151 16.77 4.76 -13.41
CA GLN A 151 17.18 3.70 -14.36
C GLN A 151 16.04 2.69 -14.58
N TYR A 152 14.98 2.76 -13.79
CA TYR A 152 13.79 1.93 -13.89
C TYR A 152 12.67 2.71 -14.61
N ASN A 153 11.70 1.98 -15.14
CA ASN A 153 10.46 2.57 -15.63
C ASN A 153 9.52 2.84 -14.45
N VAL A 154 9.75 3.95 -13.73
CA VAL A 154 9.07 4.31 -12.47
C VAL A 154 8.54 5.73 -12.58
N SER A 155 7.24 5.91 -12.37
CA SER A 155 6.62 7.22 -12.12
C SER A 155 5.85 7.28 -10.80
N HIS A 156 5.69 6.14 -10.12
CA HIS A 156 4.99 6.01 -8.83
C HIS A 156 5.88 5.37 -7.77
N ILE A 157 5.65 5.72 -6.49
CA ILE A 157 6.23 5.05 -5.34
C ILE A 157 5.11 4.60 -4.41
N LEU A 158 5.11 3.33 -4.02
CA LEU A 158 4.18 2.76 -3.05
C LEU A 158 4.73 2.88 -1.62
N GLY A 159 3.87 3.29 -0.70
CA GLY A 159 4.16 3.34 0.73
C GLY A 159 4.16 1.98 1.42
N PHE A 160 4.15 2.04 2.76
CA PHE A 160 4.22 0.85 3.62
C PHE A 160 3.08 -0.13 3.40
N ASN A 161 3.37 -1.41 3.58
CA ASN A 161 2.43 -2.51 3.43
C ASN A 161 1.70 -2.81 4.73
N GLU A 162 0.39 -2.57 4.78
CA GLU A 162 -0.48 -2.83 5.94
C GLU A 162 0.15 -2.38 7.27
N PRO A 163 0.56 -1.10 7.42
CA PRO A 163 1.18 -0.63 8.67
C PRO A 163 0.25 -0.73 9.88
N ASN A 164 -1.07 -0.78 9.65
CA ASN A 164 -2.08 -0.96 10.68
C ASN A 164 -2.22 -2.41 11.17
N GLU A 165 -1.49 -3.37 10.59
CA GLU A 165 -1.56 -4.79 10.96
C GLU A 165 -0.29 -5.25 11.68
N SER A 166 -0.48 -5.89 12.84
CA SER A 166 0.62 -6.33 13.70
C SER A 166 1.55 -7.37 13.07
N GLY A 167 1.01 -8.17 12.14
CA GLY A 167 1.75 -9.19 11.38
C GLY A 167 2.50 -8.65 10.16
N GLN A 168 2.35 -7.36 9.84
CA GLN A 168 2.84 -6.75 8.61
C GLN A 168 3.87 -5.65 8.93
N ALA A 169 3.81 -4.48 8.30
CA ALA A 169 4.75 -3.41 8.59
C ALA A 169 4.65 -2.92 10.02
N ASN A 170 3.46 -3.02 10.64
CA ASN A 170 3.21 -2.76 12.06
C ASN A 170 3.84 -1.45 12.55
N LEU A 171 3.33 -0.33 12.06
CA LEU A 171 3.77 1.01 12.41
C LEU A 171 2.62 1.80 13.01
N SER A 172 2.87 2.52 14.10
CA SER A 172 1.95 3.58 14.52
C SER A 172 1.90 4.68 13.44
N PRO A 173 0.82 5.46 13.34
CA PRO A 173 0.75 6.58 12.39
C PRO A 173 1.90 7.58 12.56
N SER A 174 2.35 7.85 13.79
CA SER A 174 3.46 8.77 14.06
C SER A 174 4.82 8.19 13.66
N ASP A 175 5.08 6.91 13.93
CA ASP A 175 6.32 6.26 13.53
C ASP A 175 6.37 6.11 12.00
N GLY A 176 5.24 5.75 11.40
CA GLY A 176 5.06 5.73 9.96
C GLY A 176 5.36 7.08 9.34
N ALA A 177 4.80 8.18 9.86
CA ALA A 177 5.03 9.52 9.32
C ALA A 177 6.50 9.94 9.43
N SER A 178 7.16 9.57 10.53
CA SER A 178 8.59 9.83 10.73
C SER A 178 9.43 9.07 9.69
N LEU A 179 9.18 7.78 9.50
CA LEU A 179 9.87 6.96 8.50
C LEU A 179 9.59 7.45 7.06
N TRP A 180 8.35 7.83 6.76
CA TRP A 180 7.96 8.36 5.46
C TRP A 180 8.74 9.62 5.13
N ASN A 181 8.82 10.55 6.09
CA ASN A 181 9.56 11.79 5.90
C ASN A 181 11.07 11.57 5.76
N GLN A 182 11.61 10.52 6.36
CA GLN A 182 13.02 10.14 6.22
C GLN A 182 13.32 9.51 4.86
N GLU A 183 12.47 8.62 4.36
CA GLU A 183 12.82 7.71 3.25
C GLU A 183 12.04 7.93 1.95
N ILE A 184 10.84 8.51 2.00
CA ILE A 184 9.92 8.62 0.85
C ILE A 184 9.67 10.08 0.47
N ALA A 185 9.53 10.99 1.44
CA ALA A 185 9.15 12.38 1.16
C ALA A 185 10.14 13.15 0.27
N GLU A 186 11.41 12.71 0.19
CA GLU A 186 12.42 13.26 -0.73
C GLU A 186 12.01 13.16 -2.22
N PHE A 187 11.12 12.22 -2.53
CA PHE A 187 10.64 11.97 -3.90
C PHE A 187 9.44 12.83 -4.31
N LYS A 188 8.92 13.66 -3.40
CA LYS A 188 7.77 14.51 -3.69
C LYS A 188 8.07 15.45 -4.86
N GLY A 189 7.16 15.48 -5.84
CA GLY A 189 7.29 16.27 -7.06
C GLY A 189 8.21 15.64 -8.14
N GLN A 190 8.83 14.49 -7.85
CA GLN A 190 9.56 13.68 -8.83
C GLN A 190 8.73 12.45 -9.26
N TYR A 191 8.04 11.83 -8.30
CA TYR A 191 7.18 10.67 -8.50
C TYR A 191 5.83 10.91 -7.81
N THR A 192 4.78 10.23 -8.27
CA THR A 192 3.51 10.16 -7.55
C THR A 192 3.68 9.29 -6.32
N LEU A 193 3.55 9.90 -5.14
CA LEU A 193 3.68 9.18 -3.87
C LEU A 193 2.33 8.61 -3.48
N ILE A 194 2.20 7.29 -3.51
CA ILE A 194 1.00 6.56 -3.09
C ILE A 194 1.15 6.24 -1.60
N SER A 195 0.10 6.50 -0.83
CA SER A 195 0.09 6.31 0.63
C SER A 195 0.50 4.90 1.06
N PRO A 196 0.79 4.68 2.35
CA PRO A 196 0.76 3.33 2.89
C PRO A 196 -0.57 2.63 2.57
N ALA A 197 -0.50 1.35 2.23
CA ALA A 197 -1.66 0.55 1.86
C ALA A 197 -2.23 -0.11 3.12
N CYS A 198 -3.14 0.60 3.80
CA CYS A 198 -3.82 0.04 4.96
C CYS A 198 -4.89 -0.98 4.53
N THR A 199 -5.02 -2.05 5.29
CA THR A 199 -6.06 -3.06 5.04
C THR A 199 -7.42 -2.57 5.56
N SER A 200 -8.50 -2.95 4.86
CA SER A 200 -9.87 -2.62 5.25
C SER A 200 -10.38 -3.45 6.42
N ARG A 201 -9.62 -4.49 6.82
CA ARG A 201 -10.01 -5.40 7.90
C ARG A 201 -10.34 -4.61 9.15
N THR A 202 -11.40 -5.06 9.81
CA THR A 202 -11.71 -4.66 11.16
C THR A 202 -10.56 -5.18 12.03
N GLY A 203 -9.52 -4.38 12.22
CA GLY A 203 -8.49 -4.66 13.22
C GLY A 203 -9.10 -4.69 14.63
N ASP A 204 -8.28 -4.45 15.64
CA ASP A 204 -8.69 -4.54 17.05
C ASP A 204 -9.92 -3.67 17.42
N SER A 205 -10.25 -2.64 16.64
CA SER A 205 -11.37 -1.74 16.92
C SER A 205 -12.74 -2.21 16.39
N GLY A 206 -12.78 -3.21 15.50
CA GLY A 206 -14.04 -3.73 14.96
C GLY A 206 -14.79 -2.80 14.00
N SER A 207 -14.23 -1.63 13.65
CA SER A 207 -14.99 -0.54 13.02
C SER A 207 -15.04 -0.55 11.49
N GLY A 208 -14.22 -1.38 10.85
CA GLY A 208 -14.11 -1.46 9.39
C GLY A 208 -13.60 -0.16 8.75
N THR A 209 -12.97 0.71 9.54
CA THR A 209 -12.43 2.01 9.12
C THR A 209 -11.03 2.26 9.65
N ASP A 210 -10.40 1.21 10.18
CA ASP A 210 -9.17 1.31 10.97
C ASP A 210 -8.03 1.80 10.07
N GLY A 211 -7.96 1.29 8.84
CA GLY A 211 -7.03 1.80 7.82
C GLY A 211 -7.25 3.26 7.44
N ILE A 212 -8.51 3.69 7.27
CA ILE A 212 -8.83 5.10 6.96
C ILE A 212 -8.39 6.02 8.11
N LYS A 213 -8.70 5.64 9.35
CA LYS A 213 -8.28 6.40 10.55
C LYS A 213 -6.76 6.46 10.66
N TRP A 214 -6.08 5.33 10.45
CA TRP A 214 -4.62 5.28 10.46
C TRP A 214 -4.03 6.27 9.44
N LEU A 215 -4.56 6.32 8.22
CA LEU A 215 -4.11 7.25 7.18
C LEU A 215 -4.40 8.72 7.51
N GLN A 216 -5.55 9.03 8.13
CA GLN A 216 -5.87 10.38 8.60
C GLN A 216 -4.91 10.84 9.71
N GLU A 217 -4.58 9.96 10.66
CA GLU A 217 -3.60 10.23 11.71
C GLU A 217 -2.19 10.36 11.13
N PHE A 218 -1.83 9.55 10.14
CA PHE A 218 -0.56 9.62 9.44
C PHE A 218 -0.37 10.98 8.72
N GLN A 219 -1.41 11.49 8.04
CA GLN A 219 -1.40 12.85 7.49
C GLN A 219 -1.31 13.91 8.59
N SER A 220 -2.05 13.75 9.69
CA SER A 220 -2.03 14.68 10.82
C SER A 220 -0.66 14.74 11.51
N ASN A 221 0.14 13.68 11.39
CA ASN A 221 1.54 13.62 11.85
C ASN A 221 2.55 14.17 10.81
N GLY A 222 2.08 14.84 9.76
CA GLY A 222 2.92 15.60 8.82
C GLY A 222 3.39 14.84 7.59
N ALA A 223 2.86 13.63 7.34
CA ALA A 223 3.08 12.95 6.06
C ALA A 223 2.15 13.51 4.96
N SER A 224 2.62 13.50 3.72
CA SER A 224 1.86 13.94 2.55
C SER A 224 2.09 12.98 1.39
N PHE A 225 0.99 12.61 0.73
CA PHE A 225 0.95 11.71 -0.42
C PHE A 225 0.01 12.28 -1.48
N ASP A 226 0.18 11.84 -2.72
CA ASP A 226 -0.55 12.31 -3.90
C ASP A 226 -1.72 11.40 -4.27
N ALA A 227 -1.71 10.15 -3.79
CA ALA A 227 -2.75 9.14 -4.00
C ALA A 227 -2.89 8.22 -2.78
N VAL A 228 -4.02 7.52 -2.66
CA VAL A 228 -4.32 6.61 -1.55
C VAL A 228 -4.27 5.16 -2.03
N ALA A 229 -3.49 4.31 -1.37
CA ALA A 229 -3.55 2.86 -1.52
C ALA A 229 -4.37 2.21 -0.40
N VAL A 230 -5.09 1.14 -0.74
CA VAL A 230 -5.80 0.28 0.21
C VAL A 230 -5.73 -1.18 -0.20
N HIS A 231 -5.84 -2.07 0.80
CA HIS A 231 -6.04 -3.51 0.59
C HIS A 231 -7.43 -3.92 1.06
N ILE A 232 -8.15 -4.72 0.27
CA ILE A 232 -9.52 -5.15 0.60
C ILE A 232 -9.67 -6.65 0.40
N TYR A 233 -9.93 -7.38 1.48
CA TYR A 233 -10.24 -8.80 1.43
C TYR A 233 -11.66 -9.01 1.98
N GLU A 234 -12.61 -9.23 1.07
CA GLU A 234 -14.03 -9.33 1.36
C GLU A 234 -14.66 -10.48 0.56
N SER A 235 -15.82 -10.96 0.99
CA SER A 235 -16.60 -11.98 0.27
C SER A 235 -17.81 -11.41 -0.49
N ASP A 236 -18.05 -10.10 -0.38
CA ASP A 236 -19.14 -9.37 -1.04
C ASP A 236 -18.57 -8.17 -1.81
N TYR A 237 -18.79 -8.14 -3.13
CA TYR A 237 -18.28 -7.07 -3.99
C TYR A 237 -18.89 -5.71 -3.68
N ASN A 238 -20.11 -5.64 -3.13
CA ASN A 238 -20.71 -4.37 -2.75
C ASN A 238 -19.92 -3.72 -1.61
N LYS A 239 -19.43 -4.51 -0.65
CA LYS A 239 -18.59 -3.99 0.44
C LYS A 239 -17.26 -3.45 -0.06
N VAL A 240 -16.67 -4.08 -1.08
CA VAL A 240 -15.46 -3.55 -1.74
C VAL A 240 -15.74 -2.18 -2.32
N ILE A 241 -16.83 -2.05 -3.09
CA ILE A 241 -17.25 -0.79 -3.71
C ILE A 241 -17.54 0.30 -2.65
N GLU A 242 -18.33 -0.02 -1.63
CA GLU A 242 -18.68 0.89 -0.54
C GLU A 242 -17.43 1.40 0.19
N TYR A 243 -16.46 0.52 0.44
CA TYR A 243 -15.21 0.90 1.09
C TYR A 243 -14.38 1.82 0.21
N LEU A 244 -14.24 1.53 -1.09
CA LEU A 244 -13.53 2.39 -2.04
C LEU A 244 -14.16 3.79 -2.14
N GLN A 245 -15.49 3.86 -2.20
CA GLN A 245 -16.22 5.13 -2.19
C GLN A 245 -15.92 5.91 -0.91
N LYS A 246 -15.95 5.24 0.25
CA LYS A 246 -15.63 5.87 1.54
C LYS A 246 -14.20 6.40 1.61
N VAL A 247 -13.23 5.67 1.05
CA VAL A 247 -11.83 6.12 0.94
C VAL A 247 -11.77 7.38 0.09
N TYR A 248 -12.40 7.38 -1.09
CA TYR A 248 -12.43 8.55 -1.96
C TYR A 248 -13.12 9.75 -1.31
N ASP A 249 -14.28 9.56 -0.70
CA ASP A 249 -15.03 10.61 0.02
C ASP A 249 -14.21 11.21 1.17
N THR A 250 -13.33 10.43 1.80
CA THR A 250 -12.49 10.88 2.92
C THR A 250 -11.30 11.71 2.46
N PHE A 251 -10.57 11.24 1.43
CA PHE A 251 -9.28 11.84 1.05
C PHE A 251 -9.38 12.75 -0.17
N GLN A 252 -10.36 12.56 -1.04
CA GLN A 252 -10.54 13.29 -2.31
C GLN A 252 -9.27 13.26 -3.18
N LEU A 253 -8.59 12.11 -3.20
CA LEU A 253 -7.38 11.83 -3.97
C LEU A 253 -7.59 10.60 -4.87
N PRO A 254 -6.79 10.45 -5.95
CA PRO A 254 -6.72 9.20 -6.71
C PRO A 254 -6.57 7.97 -5.81
N VAL A 255 -7.31 6.90 -6.11
CA VAL A 255 -7.32 5.67 -5.31
C VAL A 255 -6.70 4.51 -6.10
N TYR A 256 -5.86 3.76 -5.41
CA TYR A 256 -5.26 2.50 -5.85
C TYR A 256 -5.71 1.36 -4.94
N LEU A 257 -6.37 0.34 -5.49
CA LEU A 257 -6.67 -0.91 -4.78
C LEU A 257 -5.53 -1.91 -5.03
N THR A 258 -4.43 -1.77 -4.28
CA THR A 258 -3.18 -2.47 -4.57
C THR A 258 -3.23 -3.96 -4.23
N GLU A 259 -4.18 -4.39 -3.40
CA GLU A 259 -4.51 -5.81 -3.20
C GLU A 259 -6.00 -5.98 -2.96
N TYR A 260 -6.60 -6.94 -3.65
CA TYR A 260 -7.91 -7.46 -3.29
C TYR A 260 -8.13 -8.89 -3.78
N ALA A 261 -8.94 -9.63 -3.05
CA ALA A 261 -9.35 -10.98 -3.39
C ALA A 261 -10.67 -11.34 -2.69
N CYS A 262 -11.39 -12.33 -3.23
CA CYS A 262 -12.56 -12.88 -2.57
C CYS A 262 -12.12 -13.79 -1.41
N GLN A 263 -12.11 -13.24 -0.21
CA GLN A 263 -11.47 -13.85 0.95
C GLN A 263 -12.17 -13.42 2.24
N ASP A 264 -12.46 -14.38 3.12
CA ASP A 264 -13.07 -14.14 4.42
C ASP A 264 -12.07 -14.45 5.55
N TYR A 265 -11.68 -13.44 6.33
CA TYR A 265 -10.80 -13.62 7.51
C TYR A 265 -11.55 -13.68 8.84
N SER A 266 -12.89 -13.55 8.84
CA SER A 266 -13.72 -13.60 10.04
C SER A 266 -13.95 -15.02 10.57
N GLY A 267 -13.50 -16.04 9.83
CA GLY A 267 -13.78 -17.46 10.11
C GLY A 267 -15.07 -17.97 9.48
N GLY A 268 -15.71 -17.16 8.63
CA GLY A 268 -16.85 -17.55 7.80
C GLY A 268 -16.48 -18.51 6.67
N SER A 269 -17.48 -18.83 5.83
CA SER A 269 -17.25 -19.66 4.65
C SER A 269 -16.47 -18.89 3.59
N GLN A 270 -15.42 -19.51 3.04
CA GLN A 270 -14.69 -18.93 1.93
C GLN A 270 -15.55 -18.88 0.67
N CYS A 271 -15.22 -17.93 -0.22
CA CYS A 271 -15.89 -17.78 -1.51
C CYS A 271 -15.81 -19.08 -2.33
N SER A 272 -16.93 -19.48 -2.92
CA SER A 272 -16.95 -20.48 -4.00
C SER A 272 -16.29 -19.93 -5.26
N GLU A 273 -16.02 -20.81 -6.22
CA GLU A 273 -15.45 -20.40 -7.52
C GLU A 273 -16.36 -19.37 -8.22
N SER A 274 -17.68 -19.59 -8.22
CA SER A 274 -18.63 -18.63 -8.81
C SER A 274 -18.59 -17.26 -8.13
N GLN A 275 -18.41 -17.22 -6.80
CA GLN A 275 -18.30 -15.97 -6.05
C GLN A 275 -16.99 -15.25 -6.34
N VAL A 276 -15.88 -15.98 -6.50
CA VAL A 276 -14.60 -15.40 -6.93
C VAL A 276 -14.72 -14.73 -8.31
N TRP A 277 -15.32 -15.46 -9.26
CA TRP A 277 -15.56 -14.92 -10.61
C TRP A 277 -16.49 -13.71 -10.58
N GLU A 278 -17.58 -13.76 -9.81
CA GLU A 278 -18.50 -12.62 -9.66
C GLU A 278 -17.80 -11.42 -9.04
N MET A 279 -17.03 -11.60 -7.96
CA MET A 279 -16.24 -10.56 -7.32
C MET A 279 -15.34 -9.85 -8.33
N MET A 280 -14.52 -10.60 -9.09
CA MET A 280 -13.62 -10.01 -10.08
C MET A 280 -14.39 -9.26 -11.17
N GLN A 281 -15.42 -9.87 -11.75
CA GLN A 281 -16.20 -9.25 -12.84
C GLN A 281 -16.87 -7.94 -12.42
N GLN A 282 -17.53 -7.93 -11.26
CA GLN A 282 -18.28 -6.76 -10.80
C GLN A 282 -17.35 -5.63 -10.38
N THR A 283 -16.29 -5.94 -9.63
CA THR A 283 -15.36 -4.91 -9.14
C THR A 283 -14.53 -4.29 -10.25
N THR A 284 -13.96 -5.07 -11.18
CA THR A 284 -13.19 -4.54 -12.33
C THR A 284 -14.06 -3.63 -13.21
N SER A 285 -15.22 -4.13 -13.62
CA SER A 285 -16.19 -3.36 -14.42
C SER A 285 -16.59 -2.04 -13.75
N TRP A 286 -16.81 -2.06 -12.43
CA TRP A 286 -17.15 -0.86 -11.69
C TRP A 286 -15.97 0.11 -11.55
N MET A 287 -14.78 -0.37 -11.18
CA MET A 287 -13.57 0.45 -11.00
C MET A 287 -13.13 1.12 -12.30
N ASP A 288 -13.32 0.46 -13.44
CA ASP A 288 -13.02 1.04 -14.76
C ASP A 288 -13.88 2.26 -15.08
N GLN A 289 -15.12 2.31 -14.57
CA GLN A 289 -16.05 3.42 -14.77
C GLN A 289 -15.80 4.61 -13.82
N GLN A 290 -14.90 4.48 -12.84
CA GLN A 290 -14.64 5.56 -11.87
C GLN A 290 -13.42 6.38 -12.30
N ASP A 291 -13.60 7.69 -12.54
CA ASP A 291 -12.50 8.58 -12.93
C ASP A 291 -11.42 8.74 -11.83
N TRP A 292 -11.79 8.50 -10.58
CA TRP A 292 -10.91 8.62 -9.41
C TRP A 292 -10.22 7.31 -9.01
N MET A 293 -10.58 6.18 -9.63
CA MET A 293 -9.83 4.92 -9.50
C MET A 293 -8.70 4.91 -10.51
N HIS A 294 -7.45 4.91 -10.05
CA HIS A 294 -6.28 5.00 -10.92
C HIS A 294 -5.54 3.67 -11.06
N GLY A 295 -5.76 2.72 -10.15
CA GLY A 295 -5.28 1.36 -10.35
C GLY A 295 -5.89 0.33 -9.42
N TYR A 296 -5.86 -0.92 -9.83
CA TYR A 296 -6.23 -2.05 -8.99
C TYR A 296 -5.41 -3.30 -9.35
N ALA A 297 -5.05 -4.11 -8.36
CA ALA A 297 -4.31 -5.34 -8.57
C ALA A 297 -4.97 -6.50 -7.80
N TRP A 298 -5.46 -7.49 -8.55
CA TRP A 298 -6.03 -8.69 -7.94
C TRP A 298 -4.91 -9.54 -7.30
N PHE A 299 -5.11 -9.94 -6.04
CA PHE A 299 -4.14 -10.76 -5.32
C PHE A 299 -4.27 -12.23 -5.75
N GLY A 300 -3.32 -12.69 -6.56
CA GLY A 300 -3.26 -14.10 -6.95
C GLY A 300 -2.28 -14.48 -8.05
N ALA A 301 -1.43 -13.56 -8.54
CA ALA A 301 -0.39 -13.86 -9.53
C ALA A 301 0.81 -14.61 -8.92
N MET A 302 0.53 -15.73 -8.22
CA MET A 302 1.49 -16.50 -7.45
C MET A 302 1.08 -17.98 -7.36
N THR A 303 2.04 -18.88 -7.20
CA THR A 303 1.80 -20.32 -7.04
C THR A 303 1.36 -20.68 -5.62
N GLU A 304 1.88 -19.98 -4.61
CA GLU A 304 1.56 -20.14 -3.20
C GLU A 304 0.75 -18.94 -2.70
N MET A 305 -0.55 -19.13 -2.43
CA MET A 305 -1.49 -18.04 -2.11
C MET A 305 -1.39 -17.48 -0.68
N GLN A 306 -0.39 -17.91 0.10
CA GLN A 306 -0.08 -17.39 1.44
C GLN A 306 -1.29 -17.35 2.41
N GLY A 307 -2.18 -18.34 2.32
CA GLY A 307 -3.37 -18.43 3.16
C GLY A 307 -4.60 -17.69 2.63
N VAL A 308 -4.50 -17.03 1.47
CA VAL A 308 -5.67 -16.59 0.68
C VAL A 308 -6.28 -17.81 -0.03
N ASN A 309 -7.59 -17.80 -0.18
CA ASN A 309 -8.38 -18.83 -0.84
C ASN A 309 -7.80 -19.13 -2.24
N GLN A 310 -7.40 -20.39 -2.45
CA GLN A 310 -6.71 -20.86 -3.65
C GLN A 310 -7.49 -20.57 -4.94
N LEU A 311 -8.81 -20.44 -4.87
CA LEU A 311 -9.65 -20.12 -6.02
C LEU A 311 -9.37 -18.72 -6.60
N ASN A 312 -8.72 -17.82 -5.86
CA ASN A 312 -8.29 -16.50 -6.36
C ASN A 312 -7.03 -16.56 -7.23
N GLN A 313 -6.39 -17.73 -7.35
CA GLN A 313 -5.11 -17.90 -8.03
C GLN A 313 -5.20 -17.57 -9.53
N LEU A 314 -4.32 -16.68 -9.97
CA LEU A 314 -4.18 -16.24 -11.35
C LEU A 314 -3.07 -16.99 -12.08
N LEU A 315 -2.09 -17.57 -11.39
CA LEU A 315 -0.97 -18.28 -11.99
C LEU A 315 -1.15 -19.81 -11.87
N SER A 316 -0.90 -20.55 -12.94
CA SER A 316 -0.92 -22.01 -12.92
C SER A 316 0.07 -22.57 -11.90
N SER A 317 -0.19 -23.77 -11.38
CA SER A 317 0.62 -24.38 -10.33
C SER A 317 2.08 -24.63 -10.70
N ASP A 318 2.41 -24.70 -11.99
CA ASP A 318 3.77 -24.80 -12.52
C ASP A 318 4.46 -23.43 -12.69
N GLY A 319 3.75 -22.33 -12.42
CA GLY A 319 4.26 -20.97 -12.49
C GLY A 319 4.51 -20.45 -13.91
N THR A 320 3.95 -21.10 -14.95
CA THR A 320 4.28 -20.80 -16.36
C THR A 320 3.20 -20.03 -17.11
N SER A 321 1.94 -20.09 -16.70
CA SER A 321 0.83 -19.53 -17.47
C SER A 321 -0.31 -19.00 -16.59
N PRO A 322 -1.14 -18.07 -17.08
CA PRO A 322 -2.34 -17.68 -16.37
C PRO A 322 -3.35 -18.84 -16.24
N THR A 323 -4.07 -18.92 -15.13
CA THR A 323 -5.28 -19.76 -14.98
C THR A 323 -6.42 -19.22 -15.86
N SER A 324 -7.58 -19.88 -15.87
CA SER A 324 -8.78 -19.30 -16.54
C SER A 324 -9.16 -17.94 -15.95
N LEU A 325 -9.07 -17.79 -14.62
CA LEU A 325 -9.32 -16.53 -13.92
C LEU A 325 -8.23 -15.49 -14.27
N GLY A 326 -6.96 -15.90 -14.27
CA GLY A 326 -5.84 -15.04 -14.68
C GLY A 326 -5.94 -14.57 -16.12
N SER A 327 -6.35 -15.45 -17.03
CA SER A 327 -6.57 -15.13 -18.44
C SER A 327 -7.72 -14.15 -18.62
N TYR A 328 -8.78 -14.28 -17.82
CA TYR A 328 -9.88 -13.30 -17.79
C TYR A 328 -9.36 -11.95 -17.30
N TYR A 329 -8.70 -11.91 -16.13
CA TYR A 329 -8.14 -10.68 -15.55
C TYR A 329 -7.25 -9.92 -16.54
N LEU A 330 -6.33 -10.64 -17.20
CA LEU A 330 -5.43 -10.09 -18.21
C LEU A 330 -6.17 -9.41 -19.38
N GLN A 331 -7.36 -9.89 -19.75
CA GLN A 331 -8.13 -9.38 -20.89
C GLN A 331 -9.21 -8.36 -20.50
N SER A 332 -9.65 -8.38 -19.24
CA SER A 332 -10.81 -7.62 -18.78
C SER A 332 -10.47 -6.38 -17.96
N ALA A 333 -9.25 -6.29 -17.42
CA ALA A 333 -8.81 -5.21 -16.53
C ALA A 333 -8.53 -3.86 -17.24
#